data_AF-A0A392STL5-F1
#
_entry.id   AF-A0A392STL5-F1
#
_cell.length_a   1.000
_cell.length_b   1.000
_cell.length_c   1.000
_cell.angle_alpha   90.00
_cell.angle_beta   90.00
_cell.angle_gamma   90.00
#
_symmetry.space_group_name_H-M   'P 1'
#
loop_
_entity.id
_entity.type
_entity.pdbx_description
1 polymer ?
#
loop_
_entity_poly.entity_id
_entity_poly.type
_entity_poly.pdbx_seq_one_letter_code
_entity_poly.pdbx_strand_id
1 'polypeptide(L)'
;MNKYRYGLRGDIAHAVSFQNVANFGDLIQKAYSAEATINFANKEKAAMNQQRKDFGKYKQQLKVKEISSKGKQVQSSQTSRPCPEC
;
A
#
# COMPACT_ATOMS: atom_id res chain seq x y z
N MET A 1 -14.71 -31.57 -2.44
CA MET A 1 -14.20 -30.75 -1.30
C MET A 1 -15.02 -29.48 -1.26
N ASN A 2 -15.93 -29.34 -0.29
CA ASN A 2 -16.99 -28.33 -0.29
C ASN A 2 -16.38 -26.92 -0.18
N LYS A 3 -16.36 -26.19 -1.28
CA LYS A 3 -15.68 -24.88 -1.35
C LYS A 3 -16.38 -23.78 -0.55
N TYR A 4 -17.63 -23.99 -0.14
CA TYR A 4 -18.44 -23.00 0.57
C TYR A 4 -19.38 -23.72 1.55
N ARG A 5 -18.92 -23.97 2.79
CA ARG A 5 -19.80 -24.50 3.84
C ARG A 5 -20.98 -23.53 4.01
N TYR A 6 -22.20 -24.07 3.96
CA TYR A 6 -23.46 -23.32 4.12
C TYR A 6 -23.71 -22.19 3.10
N GLY A 7 -23.04 -22.21 1.93
CA GLY A 7 -23.20 -21.16 0.92
C GLY A 7 -22.55 -19.82 1.28
N LEU A 8 -21.71 -19.79 2.32
CA LEU A 8 -21.02 -18.59 2.78
C LEU A 8 -19.75 -18.32 1.95
N ARG A 9 -19.35 -17.05 1.85
CA ARG A 9 -18.06 -16.62 1.30
C ARG A 9 -16.92 -17.34 2.04
N GLY A 10 -15.85 -17.72 1.33
CA GLY A 10 -14.84 -18.66 1.86
C GLY A 10 -14.15 -18.22 3.17
N ASP A 11 -13.89 -16.93 3.33
CA ASP A 11 -13.33 -16.31 4.53
C ASP A 11 -14.29 -16.39 5.73
N ILE A 12 -15.58 -16.09 5.50
CA ILE A 12 -16.63 -16.21 6.50
C ILE A 12 -16.85 -17.69 6.85
N ALA A 13 -16.93 -18.56 5.85
CA ALA A 13 -17.10 -20.00 6.02
C ALA A 13 -15.96 -20.60 6.87
N HIS A 14 -14.73 -20.14 6.65
CA HIS A 14 -13.56 -20.49 7.45
C HIS A 14 -13.71 -20.02 8.90
N ALA A 15 -14.03 -18.74 9.13
CA ALA A 15 -14.22 -18.20 10.48
C ALA A 15 -15.36 -18.88 11.26
N VAL A 16 -16.47 -19.16 10.59
CA VAL A 16 -17.63 -19.86 11.17
C VAL A 16 -17.33 -21.33 11.44
N SER A 17 -16.44 -21.97 10.66
CA SER A 17 -16.10 -23.38 10.83
C SER A 17 -15.43 -23.72 12.16
N PHE A 18 -14.83 -22.73 12.83
CA PHE A 18 -14.25 -22.90 14.18
C PHE A 18 -15.29 -22.86 15.29
N GLN A 19 -16.52 -22.48 14.98
CA GLN A 19 -17.58 -22.33 15.96
C GLN A 19 -18.59 -23.47 15.80
N ASN A 20 -19.14 -23.94 16.92
CA ASN A 20 -20.30 -24.82 16.84
C ASN A 20 -21.50 -24.02 16.32
N VAL A 21 -22.22 -24.58 15.35
CA VAL A 21 -23.43 -24.01 14.74
C VAL A 21 -24.59 -24.92 15.11
N ALA A 22 -25.47 -24.46 16.00
CA ALA A 22 -26.58 -25.27 16.51
C ALA A 22 -27.82 -25.25 15.61
N ASN A 23 -28.08 -24.12 14.95
CA ASN A 23 -29.25 -23.92 14.10
C ASN A 23 -28.97 -22.83 13.04
N PHE A 24 -29.95 -22.60 12.16
CA PHE A 24 -29.80 -21.60 11.10
C PHE A 24 -29.70 -20.16 11.62
N GLY A 25 -30.44 -19.80 12.67
CA GLY A 25 -30.33 -18.46 13.27
C GLY A 25 -28.94 -18.20 13.85
N ASP A 26 -28.36 -19.21 14.50
CA ASP A 26 -27.01 -19.20 15.03
C ASP A 26 -25.96 -19.07 13.91
N LEU A 27 -26.17 -19.77 12.78
CA LEU A 27 -25.35 -19.61 11.58
C LEU A 27 -25.37 -18.16 11.06
N ILE A 28 -26.56 -17.54 10.96
CA ILE A 28 -26.71 -16.16 10.50
C ILE A 28 -25.99 -15.19 11.43
N GLN A 29 -26.20 -15.32 12.73
CA GLN A 29 -25.57 -14.43 13.71
C GLN A 29 -24.04 -14.55 13.67
N LYS A 30 -23.50 -15.77 13.62
CA LYS A 30 -22.06 -16.01 13.55
C LYS A 30 -21.44 -15.53 12.24
N ALA A 31 -22.12 -15.72 11.12
CA ALA A 31 -21.68 -15.22 9.83
C ALA A 31 -21.63 -13.68 9.82
N TYR A 32 -22.65 -13.03 10.37
CA TYR A 32 -22.70 -11.57 10.49
C TYR A 32 -21.57 -11.02 11.37
N SER A 33 -21.36 -11.61 12.56
CA SER A 33 -20.25 -11.24 13.43
C SER A 33 -18.89 -11.45 12.78
N ALA A 34 -18.70 -12.58 12.09
CA ALA A 34 -17.46 -12.88 11.37
C ALA A 34 -17.20 -11.86 10.25
N GLU A 35 -18.23 -11.45 9.50
CA GLU A 35 -18.11 -10.42 8.48
C GLU A 35 -17.67 -9.08 9.05
N ALA A 36 -18.23 -8.66 10.19
CA ALA A 36 -17.82 -7.43 10.86
C ALA A 36 -16.34 -7.46 11.27
N THR A 37 -15.88 -8.58 11.86
CA THR A 37 -14.47 -8.75 12.25
C THR A 37 -13.53 -8.74 11.04
N ILE A 38 -13.88 -9.46 9.97
CA ILE A 38 -13.08 -9.49 8.73
C ILE A 38 -13.02 -8.10 8.09
N ASN A 39 -14.15 -7.38 8.02
CA ASN A 39 -14.20 -6.04 7.45
C ASN A 39 -13.34 -5.06 8.25
N PHE A 40 -13.38 -5.14 9.58
CA PHE A 40 -12.51 -4.34 10.44
C PHE A 40 -11.02 -4.61 10.17
N ALA A 41 -10.62 -5.88 10.18
CA ALA A 41 -9.24 -6.27 9.91
C ALA A 41 -8.76 -5.85 8.50
N ASN A 42 -9.65 -5.90 7.51
CA ASN A 42 -9.34 -5.44 6.15
C ASN A 42 -9.14 -3.93 6.08
N LYS A 43 -9.97 -3.14 6.78
CA LYS A 43 -9.81 -1.67 6.87
C LYS A 43 -8.50 -1.30 7.57
N GLU A 44 -8.16 -1.97 8.66
CA GLU A 44 -6.88 -1.77 9.36
C GLU A 44 -5.69 -2.09 8.46
N LYS A 45 -5.73 -3.23 7.75
CA LYS A 45 -4.69 -3.59 6.78
C LYS A 45 -4.60 -2.58 5.63
N ALA A 46 -5.72 -2.06 5.15
CA ALA A 46 -5.72 -1.04 4.10
C ALA A 46 -5.07 0.26 4.59
N ALA A 47 -5.41 0.72 5.80
CA ALA A 47 -4.80 1.90 6.42
C ALA A 47 -3.28 1.73 6.63
N MET A 48 -2.86 0.57 7.14
CA MET A 48 -1.44 0.25 7.32
C MET A 48 -0.68 0.22 5.98
N ASN A 49 -1.27 -0.39 4.94
CA ASN A 49 -0.67 -0.42 3.61
C ASN A 49 -0.56 0.98 3.00
N GLN A 50 -1.55 1.85 3.22
CA GLN A 50 -1.51 3.24 2.79
C GLN A 50 -0.38 4.00 3.50
N GLN A 51 -0.32 3.89 4.83
CA GLN A 51 0.76 4.50 5.63
C GLN A 51 2.14 4.02 5.16
N ARG A 52 2.31 2.73 4.86
CA ARG A 52 3.57 2.19 4.32
C ARG A 52 3.92 2.75 2.94
N LYS A 53 2.96 2.92 2.04
CA LYS A 53 3.20 3.55 0.73
C LYS A 53 3.63 5.01 0.89
N ASP A 54 2.96 5.75 1.76
CA ASP A 54 3.29 7.15 2.03
C ASP A 54 4.65 7.25 2.73
N PHE A 55 4.98 6.30 3.61
CA PHE A 55 6.31 6.20 4.22
C PHE A 55 7.41 5.77 3.21
N GLY A 56 7.08 4.96 2.21
CA GLY A 56 8.00 4.64 1.12
C GLY A 56 8.29 5.87 0.24
N LYS A 57 7.26 6.66 -0.07
CA LYS A 57 7.39 7.91 -0.83
C LYS A 57 8.22 8.97 -0.11
N TYR A 58 8.03 9.15 1.21
CA TYR A 58 8.85 10.10 1.98
C TYR A 58 10.31 9.65 2.07
N LYS A 59 10.59 8.34 2.27
CA LYS A 59 11.97 7.81 2.25
C LYS A 59 12.66 8.03 0.91
N GLN A 60 11.93 7.98 -0.20
CA GLN A 60 12.49 8.20 -1.54
C GLN A 60 12.80 9.68 -1.80
N GLN A 61 12.00 10.61 -1.27
CA GLN A 61 12.30 12.05 -1.31
C GLN A 61 13.43 12.46 -0.35
N LEU A 62 13.66 11.69 0.72
CA LEU A 62 14.78 11.86 1.66
C LEU A 62 16.07 11.15 1.26
N LYS A 63 16.08 10.37 0.17
CA LYS A 63 17.33 10.08 -0.52
C LYS A 63 17.80 11.40 -1.10
N VAL A 64 18.68 12.06 -0.33
CA VAL A 64 19.43 13.28 -0.61
C VAL A 64 19.23 13.70 -2.05
N LYS A 65 18.38 14.72 -2.24
CA LYS A 65 18.56 15.60 -3.37
C LYS A 65 19.95 16.17 -3.16
N GLU A 66 20.96 15.59 -3.83
CA GLU A 66 22.24 16.25 -3.98
C GLU A 66 21.86 17.62 -4.49
N ILE A 67 22.00 18.61 -3.60
CA ILE A 67 21.79 19.99 -3.95
C ILE A 67 22.97 20.25 -4.89
N SER A 68 22.75 20.09 -6.19
CA SER A 68 23.64 20.60 -7.21
C SER A 68 23.54 22.12 -7.18
N SER A 69 24.01 22.73 -6.08
CA SER A 69 24.35 24.13 -6.00
C SER A 69 25.67 24.37 -6.72
N LYS A 70 25.72 24.08 -8.03
CA LYS A 70 26.64 24.81 -8.90
C LYS A 70 26.02 26.19 -9.13
N GLY A 71 26.34 27.08 -8.20
CA GLY A 71 26.04 28.50 -8.30
C GLY A 71 26.50 29.06 -9.64
N LYS A 72 25.67 29.92 -10.20
CA LYS A 72 26.02 30.77 -11.34
C LYS A 72 27.19 31.67 -10.92
N GLN A 73 28.34 31.55 -11.58
CA GLN A 73 29.23 32.69 -11.73
C GLN A 73 29.03 33.22 -13.15
N VAL A 74 28.36 34.37 -13.23
CA VAL A 74 28.37 35.23 -14.42
C VAL A 74 29.68 35.99 -14.36
N GLN A 75 30.55 35.78 -15.35
CA GLN A 75 31.39 36.85 -15.86
C GLN A 75 31.70 36.59 -17.34
N SER A 76 31.04 37.41 -18.16
CA SER A 76 31.35 37.63 -19.56
C SER A 76 32.76 38.22 -19.66
N SER A 77 33.61 37.62 -20.48
CA SER A 77 34.78 38.28 -21.07
C SER A 77 35.02 37.67 -22.44
N GLN A 78 34.77 38.52 -23.43
CA GLN A 78 34.88 38.33 -24.86
C GLN A 78 36.36 38.17 -25.23
N THR A 79 36.78 37.05 -25.85
CA THR A 79 37.95 37.05 -26.75
C THR A 79 38.02 35.81 -27.67
N SER A 80 37.94 36.10 -28.97
CA SER A 80 38.51 35.43 -30.15
C SER A 80 38.61 33.89 -30.20
N ARG A 81 37.88 33.30 -31.16
CA ARG A 81 38.20 31.99 -31.76
C ARG A 81 39.58 32.02 -32.42
N PRO A 82 40.34 30.93 -32.36
CA PRO A 82 41.24 30.54 -33.44
C PRO A 82 40.72 29.26 -34.13
N CYS A 83 40.74 29.27 -35.47
CA CYS A 83 40.64 28.07 -36.31
C CYS A 83 41.68 27.02 -35.88
N PRO A 84 41.39 25.72 -35.97
CA PRO A 84 42.42 24.74 -36.24
C PRO A 84 42.72 24.78 -37.76
N GLU A 85 43.87 25.36 -38.10
CA GLU A 85 44.53 25.33 -39.42
C GLU A 85 45.18 23.97 -39.72
N CYS A 86 45.54 23.80 -41.00
CA CYS A 86 46.44 22.83 -41.64
C CYS A 86 45.79 21.59 -42.28
#